data_AF-Q8J1I8-F1
#
_entry.id   AF-Q8J1I8-F1
#
_cell.length_a   1.000
_cell.length_b   1.000
_cell.length_c   1.000
_cell.angle_alpha   90.00
_cell.angle_beta   90.00
_cell.angle_gamma   90.00
#
_symmetry.space_group_name_H-M   'P 1'
#
loop_
_entity.id
_entity.type
_entity.pdbx_description
1 polymer ?
#
loop_
_entity_poly.entity_id
_entity_poly.type
_entity_poly.pdbx_seq_one_letter_code
_entity_poly.pdbx_strand_id
1 'polypeptide(L)' 'FKPNSTEMKCFISLRGLSIEKLIRETERPMSWEDVTAAADFMRRCLKFNPHDRPSARDLLDDPWLKE' A
#
# COMPACT_ATOMS: atom_id res chain seq x y z
N PHE A 1 -1.98 -28.75 -2.08
CA PHE A 1 -0.63 -28.16 -2.10
C PHE A 1 -0.19 -27.97 -0.65
N LYS A 2 0.69 -28.82 -0.11
CA LYS A 2 1.22 -28.62 1.25
C LYS A 2 2.49 -27.76 1.11
N PRO A 3 2.52 -26.52 1.59
CA PRO A 3 3.73 -25.74 1.54
C PRO A 3 4.77 -26.35 2.50
N ASN A 4 6.00 -26.51 2.01
CA ASN A 4 7.13 -27.00 2.78
C ASN A 4 7.40 -26.09 3.99
N SER A 5 7.72 -26.72 5.12
CA SER A 5 7.78 -26.15 6.48
C SER A 5 8.88 -25.11 6.75
N THR A 6 9.58 -24.60 5.73
CA THR A 6 10.77 -23.74 5.93
C THR A 6 10.53 -22.26 5.61
N GLU A 7 9.39 -21.90 5.01
CA GLU A 7 9.07 -20.49 4.69
C GLU A 7 7.64 -20.10 5.06
N MET A 8 7.20 -20.44 6.28
CA MET A 8 6.09 -19.69 6.88
C MET A 8 6.66 -18.40 7.47
N LYS A 9 6.82 -17.38 6.61
CA LYS A 9 7.01 -16.00 7.08
C LYS A 9 5.88 -15.71 8.07
N CYS A 10 6.31 -15.34 9.27
CA CYS A 10 5.50 -15.09 10.45
C CYS A 10 4.20 -14.36 10.06
N PHE A 11 3.05 -14.98 10.29
CA PHE A 11 1.79 -14.24 10.30
C PHE A 11 1.82 -13.34 11.53
N ILE A 12 2.37 -12.14 11.38
CA ILE A 12 2.42 -11.15 12.45
C ILE A 12 0.97 -10.78 12.74
N SER A 13 0.50 -11.13 13.94
CA SER A 13 -0.77 -10.62 14.45
C SER A 13 -0.68 -9.10 14.49
N LEU A 14 -1.39 -8.42 13.59
CA LEU A 14 -1.45 -6.95 13.51
C LEU A 14 -2.11 -6.30 14.74
N ARG A 15 -2.64 -7.11 15.68
CA ARG A 15 -3.25 -6.58 16.91
C ARG A 15 -2.20 -5.92 17.79
N GLY A 16 -2.32 -4.61 17.98
CA GLY A 16 -1.50 -3.84 18.93
C GLY A 16 -0.20 -3.27 18.35
N LEU A 17 0.07 -3.47 17.06
CA LEU A 17 1.23 -2.86 16.39
C LEU A 17 0.79 -1.62 15.62
N SER A 18 1.56 -0.53 15.77
CA SER A 18 1.40 0.66 14.94
C SER A 18 1.83 0.34 13.51
N ILE A 19 0.99 0.69 12.53
CA ILE A 19 1.33 0.63 11.11
C ILE A 19 2.62 1.41 10.83
N GLU A 20 2.81 2.56 11.48
CA GLU A 20 4.04 3.36 11.33
C GLU A 20 5.28 2.58 11.76
N LYS A 21 5.22 1.92 12.92
CA LYS A 21 6.34 1.11 13.44
C LYS A 21 6.70 0.00 12.46
N LEU A 22 5.69 -0.71 11.97
CA LEU A 22 5.86 -1.79 10.99
C LEU A 22 6.47 -1.29 9.68
N ILE A 23 6.06 -0.11 9.17
CA ILE A 23 6.65 0.50 7.99
C ILE A 23 8.13 0.80 8.22
N ARG A 24 8.48 1.40 9.37
CA ARG A 24 9.88 1.73 9.72
C ARG A 24 10.76 0.49 9.86
N GLU A 25 10.24 -0.59 10.44
CA GLU A 25 10.94 -1.88 10.59
C GLU A 25 11.26 -2.56 9.25
N THR A 26 10.60 -2.19 8.16
CA THR A 26 10.94 -2.76 6.85
C THR A 26 12.33 -2.32 6.36
N GLU A 27 12.88 -1.24 6.93
CA GLU A 27 14.14 -0.59 6.50
C GLU A 27 14.19 -0.31 4.99
N ARG A 28 13.04 -0.35 4.30
CA ARG A 28 12.97 -0.11 2.87
C ARG A 28 13.15 1.39 2.66
N PRO A 29 14.20 1.82 1.94
CA PRO A 29 14.34 3.21 1.57
C PRO A 29 13.13 3.57 0.71
N MET A 30 12.40 4.59 1.14
CA MET A 30 11.27 5.14 0.39
C MET A 30 11.78 6.40 -0.29
N SER A 31 11.81 6.39 -1.62
CA SER A 31 12.23 7.56 -2.37
C SER A 31 11.16 8.67 -2.24
N TRP A 32 11.55 9.92 -2.47
CA TRP A 32 10.57 11.01 -2.47
C TRP A 32 9.57 10.86 -3.62
N GLU A 33 10.00 10.24 -4.71
CA GLU A 33 9.20 9.85 -5.86
C GLU A 33 8.09 8.87 -5.45
N ASP A 34 8.43 7.82 -4.70
CA ASP A 34 7.45 6.84 -4.20
C ASP A 34 6.40 7.49 -3.29
N VAL A 35 6.85 8.37 -2.38
CA VAL A 35 5.97 9.10 -1.46
C VAL A 35 5.02 10.01 -2.24
N THR A 36 5.52 10.69 -3.26
CA THR A 36 4.73 11.60 -4.09
C THR A 36 3.69 10.84 -4.92
N ALA A 37 4.10 9.75 -5.57
CA ALA A 37 3.22 8.90 -6.36
C ALA A 37 2.08 8.30 -5.51
N ALA A 38 2.42 7.78 -4.33
CA ALA A 38 1.42 7.26 -3.39
C ALA A 38 0.47 8.35 -2.88
N ALA A 39 0.98 9.53 -2.56
CA ALA A 39 0.15 10.65 -2.10
C ALA A 39 -0.83 11.11 -3.19
N ASP A 40 -0.39 11.20 -4.44
CA ASP A 40 -1.24 11.60 -5.58
C ASP A 40 -2.30 10.54 -5.92
N PHE A 41 -1.97 9.27 -5.78
CA PHE A 41 -2.96 8.19 -5.82
C PHE A 41 -4.02 8.34 -4.73
N MET A 42 -3.60 8.50 -3.48
CA MET A 42 -4.51 8.65 -2.35
C MET A 42 -5.40 9.89 -2.46
N ARG A 43 -4.88 11.02 -2.96
CA ARG A 43 -5.68 12.24 -3.17
C ARG A 43 -6.85 12.02 -4.13
N ARG A 44 -6.68 11.20 -5.17
CA ARG A 44 -7.77 10.86 -6.09
C ARG A 44 -8.81 9.98 -5.42
N CYS A 45 -8.38 8.98 -4.66
CA CYS A 45 -9.27 8.11 -3.88
C CYS A 45 -10.08 8.90 -2.82
N LEU A 46 -9.50 9.97 -2.27
CA LEU A 46 -10.05 10.74 -1.15
C LEU A 46 -10.66 12.08 -1.57
N LYS A 47 -11.05 12.26 -2.84
CA LYS A 47 -11.81 13.45 -3.25
C LYS A 47 -13.06 13.62 -2.39
N PHE A 48 -13.28 14.86 -1.97
CA PHE A 48 -14.39 15.25 -1.09
C PHE A 48 -15.74 14.99 -1.75
N ASN A 49 -15.90 15.45 -3.00
CA ASN A 49 -17.09 15.14 -3.79
C ASN A 49 -17.01 13.68 -4.29
N PRO A 50 -17.98 12.83 -3.94
CA PRO A 50 -17.99 11.43 -4.39
C PRO A 50 -18.13 11.28 -5.90
N HIS A 51 -18.75 12.24 -6.59
CA HIS A 51 -18.92 12.18 -8.05
C HIS A 51 -17.62 12.44 -8.82
N ASP A 52 -16.65 13.11 -8.18
CA ASP A 52 -15.34 13.38 -8.78
C ASP A 52 -14.33 12.27 -8.52
N ARG A 53 -14.69 11.31 -7.64
CA ARG A 53 -13.85 10.19 -7.23
C ARG A 53 -13.83 9.14 -8.36
N PRO A 54 -12.64 8.72 -8.81
CA PRO A 54 -12.54 7.65 -9.80
C PRO A 54 -13.06 6.33 -9.24
N SER A 55 -13.61 5.49 -10.12
CA SER A 55 -13.96 4.13 -9.75
C SER A 55 -12.70 3.28 -9.53
N ALA A 56 -12.85 2.12 -8.87
CA ALA A 56 -11.74 1.19 -8.74
C ALA A 56 -11.19 0.76 -10.11
N ARG A 57 -12.06 0.62 -11.13
CA ARG A 57 -11.65 0.27 -12.49
C ARG A 57 -10.75 1.34 -13.11
N ASP A 58 -11.08 2.62 -12.93
CA ASP A 58 -10.30 3.73 -13.47
C ASP A 58 -8.92 3.84 -12.80
N LEU A 59 -8.83 3.46 -11.52
CA LEU A 59 -7.58 3.48 -10.75
C LEU A 59 -6.63 2.33 -11.10
N LEU A 60 -7.11 1.22 -11.68
CA LEU A 60 -6.23 0.10 -12.08
C LEU A 60 -5.20 0.50 -13.12
N ASP A 61 -5.50 1.53 -13.90
CA ASP A 61 -4.59 2.01 -14.93
C ASP A 61 -3.51 2.96 -14.42
N ASP A 62 -3.50 3.23 -13.11
CA ASP A 62 -2.59 4.18 -12.51
C ASP A 62 -1.11 3.74 -12.59
N PRO A 63 -0.18 4.65 -12.92
CA PRO A 63 1.25 4.33 -12.95
C PRO A 63 1.76 3.77 -11.63
N TRP A 64 1.26 4.26 -10.49
CA TRP A 64 1.72 3.82 -9.17
C TRP A 64 1.43 2.33 -8.88
N LEU A 65 0.44 1.73 -9.56
CA LEU A 65 0.11 0.30 -9.39
C LEU A 65 0.83 -0.62 -10.38
N LYS A 66 1.53 -0.07 -11.36
CA LYS A 66 2.15 -0.81 -12.47
C LYS A 66 3.66 -1.05 -12.29
N GLU A 67 4.22 -0.68 -11.13
CA GLU A 67 5.63 -0.87 -10.77
C GLU A 67 5.93 -2.23 -10.10
#